data_AF-A0A7W0UT81-F1
#
_entry.id   AF-A0A7W0UT81-F1
#
_cell.length_a   1.000
_cell.length_b   1.000
_cell.length_c   1.000
_cell.angle_alpha   90.00
_cell.angle_beta   90.00
_cell.angle_gamma   90.00
#
_symmetry.space_group_name_H-M   'P 1'
#
loop_
_entity.id
_entity.type
_entity.pdbx_description
1 polymer ?
#
loop_
_entity_poly.entity_id
_entity_poly.type
_entity_poly.pdbx_seq_one_letter_code
_entity_poly.pdbx_strand_id
1 'polypeptide(L)'
;MSAVRLTTVLAVLVSFTCAGPAAADVYDDFRDDGQIDPCQYTDGQLEEGLNGLPPDVLQYSPGLADQLAAGREGCGGGAPGTSTDTRQFEAVPAPGGSGAGGGGNGVGGASSRIPDPPAPDAAARERLAGITAPPVSATTRSDVPGWVVALLVAAGLAGILFAFARTRGLGADRILRPLRASFAEARGRTADAATQLVDSVRLGR
;
A
#
# COMPACT_ATOMS: atom_id res chain seq x y z
N MET A 1 40.13 -1.45 -14.33
CA MET A 1 39.18 -0.35 -13.99
C MET A 1 37.70 -0.74 -14.15
N SER A 2 37.34 -1.96 -14.55
CA SER A 2 35.95 -2.35 -14.83
C SER A 2 35.14 -2.86 -13.63
N ALA A 3 35.77 -3.06 -12.46
CA ALA A 3 35.09 -3.63 -11.29
C ALA A 3 34.22 -2.62 -10.52
N VAL A 4 34.53 -1.32 -10.60
CA VAL A 4 33.83 -0.28 -9.83
C VAL A 4 32.47 0.07 -10.45
N ARG A 5 32.30 -0.09 -11.77
CA ARG A 5 31.05 0.22 -12.48
C ARG A 5 29.97 -0.84 -12.33
N LEU A 6 30.34 -2.07 -11.96
CA LEU A 6 29.39 -3.18 -11.84
C LEU A 6 28.73 -3.24 -10.45
N THR A 7 29.36 -2.64 -9.44
CA THR A 7 28.81 -2.54 -8.08
C THR A 7 27.75 -1.46 -7.93
N THR A 8 27.82 -0.36 -8.69
CA THR A 8 26.83 0.71 -8.65
C THR A 8 25.48 0.32 -9.26
N VAL A 9 25.47 -0.50 -10.31
CA VAL A 9 24.21 -0.94 -10.95
C VAL A 9 23.41 -1.90 -10.06
N LEU A 10 24.09 -2.75 -9.28
CA LEU A 10 23.42 -3.73 -8.41
C LEU A 10 22.80 -3.08 -7.16
N ALA A 11 23.39 -1.99 -6.65
CA ALA A 11 22.85 -1.25 -5.50
C ALA A 11 21.55 -0.52 -5.85
N VAL A 12 21.44 0.00 -7.08
CA VAL A 12 20.22 0.70 -7.56
C VAL A 12 19.04 -0.26 -7.78
N LEU A 13 19.32 -1.53 -8.12
CA LEU A 13 18.30 -2.53 -8.41
C LEU A 13 17.64 -3.11 -7.14
N VAL A 14 18.34 -3.10 -6.00
CA VAL A 14 17.79 -3.58 -4.72
C VAL A 14 16.88 -2.52 -4.08
N SER A 15 17.14 -1.23 -4.30
CA SER A 15 16.31 -0.13 -3.79
C SER A 15 14.96 0.05 -4.51
N PHE A 16 14.69 -0.69 -5.60
CA PHE A 16 13.45 -0.55 -6.37
C PHE A 16 12.33 -1.54 -5.98
N THR A 17 12.53 -2.38 -4.95
CA THR A 17 11.59 -3.49 -4.64
C THR A 17 10.56 -3.18 -3.55
N CYS A 18 10.47 -1.94 -3.06
CA CYS A 18 9.48 -1.56 -2.05
C CYS A 18 8.86 -0.16 -2.32
N ALA A 19 8.68 0.21 -3.59
CA ALA A 19 7.77 1.30 -3.92
C ALA A 19 6.33 0.73 -3.89
N GLY A 20 5.79 0.58 -2.69
CA GLY A 20 4.33 0.52 -2.53
C GLY A 20 3.72 1.79 -3.16
N PRO A 21 2.45 1.75 -3.58
CA PRO A 21 1.78 2.97 -4.01
C PRO A 21 1.83 3.95 -2.84
N ALA A 22 2.57 5.05 -2.97
CA ALA A 22 2.73 6.04 -1.89
C ALA A 22 1.37 6.58 -1.38
N ALA A 23 0.33 6.48 -2.20
CA ALA A 23 -1.06 6.74 -1.84
C ALA A 23 -1.59 5.88 -0.68
N ALA A 24 -1.13 4.64 -0.53
CA ALA A 24 -1.55 3.76 0.54
C ALA A 24 -0.99 4.23 1.90
N ASP A 25 0.29 4.60 1.94
CA ASP A 25 0.94 5.04 3.18
C ASP A 25 0.33 6.35 3.70
N VAL A 26 0.07 7.32 2.80
CA VAL A 26 -0.57 8.61 3.16
C VAL A 26 -2.01 8.39 3.66
N TYR A 27 -2.76 7.47 3.07
CA TYR A 27 -4.11 7.15 3.52
C TYR A 27 -4.10 6.40 4.85
N ASP A 28 -3.17 5.48 5.06
CA ASP A 28 -3.05 4.74 6.32
C ASP A 28 -2.72 5.66 7.49
N ASP A 29 -1.86 6.67 7.30
CA ASP A 29 -1.58 7.72 8.29
C ASP A 29 -2.86 8.45 8.70
N PHE A 30 -3.61 8.97 7.72
CA PHE A 30 -4.90 9.61 7.96
C PHE A 30 -5.94 8.65 8.58
N ARG A 31 -5.90 7.36 8.23
CA ARG A 31 -6.85 6.38 8.77
C ARG A 31 -6.59 6.11 10.24
N ASP A 32 -5.34 6.16 10.68
CA ASP A 32 -4.93 5.82 12.03
C ASP A 32 -5.25 6.94 13.03
N ASP A 33 -5.03 8.21 12.67
CA ASP A 33 -5.27 9.35 13.57
C ASP A 33 -6.05 10.53 12.94
N GLY A 34 -6.59 10.39 11.74
CA GLY A 34 -7.35 11.45 11.07
C GLY A 34 -6.50 12.65 10.65
N GLN A 35 -5.17 12.55 10.72
CA GLN A 35 -4.23 13.59 10.31
C GLN A 35 -3.17 13.00 9.38
N ILE A 36 -2.63 13.83 8.49
CA ILE A 36 -1.47 13.44 7.68
C ILE A 36 -0.30 14.24 8.24
N ASP A 37 0.81 13.58 8.57
CA ASP A 37 2.04 14.28 8.93
C ASP A 37 2.71 14.80 7.64
N PRO A 38 2.59 16.11 7.32
CA PRO A 38 3.07 16.64 6.04
C PRO A 38 4.60 16.60 5.93
N CYS A 39 5.30 16.36 7.05
CA CYS A 39 6.75 16.28 7.07
C CYS A 39 7.32 14.91 6.73
N GLN A 40 6.49 13.88 6.71
CA GLN A 40 6.92 12.53 6.35
C GLN A 40 6.82 12.27 4.84
N TYR A 41 6.06 13.11 4.13
CA TYR A 41 5.78 12.94 2.71
C TYR A 41 6.34 14.09 1.88
N THR A 42 6.81 13.76 0.69
CA THR A 42 7.19 14.76 -0.32
C THR A 42 5.96 15.31 -1.03
N ASP A 43 6.06 16.50 -1.61
CA ASP A 43 4.97 17.13 -2.37
C ASP A 43 4.41 16.20 -3.48
N GLY A 44 5.30 15.45 -4.15
CA GLY A 44 4.92 14.48 -5.16
C GLY A 44 4.14 13.29 -4.61
N GLN A 45 4.44 12.84 -3.39
CA GLN A 45 3.70 11.75 -2.73
C GLN A 45 2.31 12.20 -2.27
N LEU A 46 2.19 13.43 -1.78
CA LEU A 46 0.89 14.01 -1.42
C LEU A 46 0.00 14.20 -2.66
N GLU A 47 0.58 14.64 -3.78
CA GLU A 47 -0.14 14.80 -5.05
C GLU A 47 -0.52 13.46 -5.69
N GLU A 48 0.38 12.47 -5.67
CA GLU A 48 0.09 11.10 -6.11
C GLU A 48 -0.97 10.45 -5.20
N GLY A 49 -0.94 10.72 -3.90
CA GLY A 49 -1.99 10.30 -2.97
C GLY A 49 -3.34 10.85 -3.39
N LEU A 50 -3.46 12.17 -3.55
CA LEU A 50 -4.73 12.81 -3.89
C LEU A 50 -5.31 12.33 -5.23
N ASN A 51 -4.45 12.10 -6.24
CA ASN A 51 -4.89 11.65 -7.57
C ASN A 51 -5.02 10.12 -7.69
N GLY A 52 -4.31 9.36 -6.85
CA GLY A 52 -4.28 7.90 -6.85
C GLY A 52 -5.38 7.27 -6.00
N LEU A 53 -6.04 8.05 -5.15
CA LEU A 53 -7.14 7.56 -4.34
C LEU A 53 -8.40 7.32 -5.20
N PRO A 54 -9.05 6.15 -5.08
CA PRO A 54 -10.33 5.93 -5.74
C PRO A 54 -11.40 6.88 -5.16
N PRO A 55 -12.35 7.36 -6.00
CA PRO A 55 -13.35 8.35 -5.59
C PRO A 55 -14.21 7.90 -4.42
N ASP A 56 -14.40 6.58 -4.25
CA ASP A 56 -15.15 6.02 -3.13
C ASP A 56 -14.50 6.38 -1.78
N VAL A 57 -13.17 6.39 -1.68
CA VAL A 57 -12.47 6.69 -0.42
C VAL A 57 -12.69 8.14 0.02
N LEU A 58 -12.70 9.07 -0.93
CA LEU A 58 -12.99 10.48 -0.64
C LEU A 58 -14.41 10.70 -0.08
N GLN A 59 -15.35 9.81 -0.41
CA GLN A 59 -16.70 9.87 0.12
C GLN A 59 -16.80 9.39 1.58
N TYR A 60 -15.94 8.45 2.00
CA TYR A 60 -15.94 7.88 3.35
C TYR A 60 -14.95 8.58 4.31
N SER A 61 -14.09 9.45 3.80
CA SER A 61 -13.05 10.13 4.58
C SER A 61 -13.16 11.65 4.43
N PRO A 62 -14.22 12.28 4.98
CA PRO A 62 -14.38 13.73 4.94
C PRO A 62 -13.19 14.41 5.63
N GLY A 63 -12.64 15.44 5.00
CA GLY A 63 -11.47 16.19 5.49
C GLY A 63 -10.11 15.65 5.01
N LEU A 64 -10.05 14.47 4.38
CA LEU A 64 -8.79 13.93 3.83
C LEU A 64 -8.21 14.84 2.72
N ALA A 65 -9.06 15.32 1.82
CA ALA A 65 -8.63 16.23 0.74
C ALA A 65 -8.11 17.56 1.30
N ASP A 66 -8.71 18.08 2.37
CA ASP A 66 -8.29 19.31 3.03
C ASP A 66 -6.94 19.13 3.73
N GLN A 67 -6.71 17.98 4.38
CA GLN A 67 -5.43 17.61 5.00
C GLN A 67 -4.31 17.45 3.96
N LEU A 68 -4.59 16.80 2.83
CA LEU A 68 -3.65 16.68 1.72
C LEU A 68 -3.30 18.05 1.13
N ALA A 69 -4.29 18.93 0.97
CA ALA A 69 -4.08 20.30 0.48
C ALA A 69 -3.25 21.13 1.48
N ALA A 70 -3.60 21.08 2.78
CA ALA A 70 -2.88 21.78 3.84
C ALA A 70 -1.44 21.26 3.99
N GLY A 71 -1.21 19.96 3.83
CA GLY A 71 0.12 19.37 3.92
C GLY A 71 1.07 19.84 2.82
N ARG A 72 0.55 20.14 1.62
CA ARG A 72 1.34 20.72 0.52
C ARG A 72 1.70 22.18 0.76
N GLU A 73 0.96 22.89 1.60
CA GLU A 73 1.24 24.30 1.92
C GLU A 73 2.39 24.47 2.93
N GLY A 74 2.84 23.39 3.60
CA GLY A 74 4.17 23.35 4.19
C GLY A 74 4.35 22.42 5.38
N CYS A 75 5.50 21.75 5.40
CA CYS A 75 6.08 21.01 6.54
C CYS A 75 6.73 21.96 7.59
N GLY A 76 6.16 23.15 7.77
CA GLY A 76 6.82 24.23 8.50
C GLY A 76 5.84 25.19 9.15
N GLY A 77 5.15 24.75 10.19
CA GLY A 77 4.60 25.67 11.18
C GLY A 77 3.45 26.54 10.71
N GLY A 78 2.44 25.95 10.05
CA GLY A 78 1.08 26.39 10.29
C GLY A 78 0.61 25.72 11.57
N ALA A 79 0.06 26.48 12.52
CA ALA A 79 -0.62 25.96 13.70
C ALA A 79 -1.55 24.76 13.34
N PRO A 80 -2.01 23.94 14.31
CA PRO A 80 -3.18 23.11 14.08
C PRO A 80 -4.31 24.07 13.67
N GLY A 81 -4.41 24.34 12.37
CA GLY A 81 -5.50 25.05 11.76
C GLY A 81 -6.63 24.16 12.14
N THR A 82 -7.42 24.65 13.08
CA THR A 82 -8.56 24.00 13.69
C THR A 82 -9.12 23.06 12.65
N SER A 83 -8.69 21.80 12.69
CA SER A 83 -9.46 20.71 12.12
C SER A 83 -10.69 20.87 12.96
N THR A 84 -11.65 21.61 12.39
CA THR A 84 -13.01 21.67 12.87
C THR A 84 -13.28 20.22 13.13
N ASP A 85 -13.36 19.86 14.39
CA ASP A 85 -13.29 18.51 14.91
C ASP A 85 -14.34 17.69 14.16
N THR A 86 -14.00 17.20 12.97
CA THR A 86 -14.85 16.36 12.11
C THR A 86 -14.78 14.93 12.62
N ARG A 87 -14.08 14.71 13.75
CA ARG A 87 -14.42 13.68 14.73
C ARG A 87 -15.60 14.06 15.65
N GLN A 88 -16.43 15.04 15.29
CA GLN A 88 -17.85 14.70 15.12
C GLN A 88 -17.91 13.67 13.98
N PHE A 89 -17.43 12.43 14.14
CA PHE A 89 -18.33 11.38 14.63
C PHE A 89 -19.70 12.00 14.88
N GLU A 90 -20.44 12.14 13.79
CA GLU A 90 -21.87 12.02 13.78
C GLU A 90 -22.16 10.86 14.73
N ALA A 91 -22.43 11.22 15.98
CA ALA A 91 -22.85 10.28 16.98
C ALA A 91 -24.07 9.66 16.34
N VAL A 92 -23.94 8.43 15.85
CA VAL A 92 -25.06 7.58 15.49
C VAL A 92 -26.07 7.83 16.61
N PRO A 93 -27.26 8.40 16.32
CA PRO A 93 -28.14 8.84 17.38
C PRO A 93 -28.41 7.67 18.30
N ALA A 94 -27.78 7.68 19.48
CA ALA A 94 -28.12 6.73 20.52
C ALA A 94 -29.59 7.02 20.86
N PRO A 95 -30.48 6.02 20.84
CA PRO A 95 -31.88 6.28 21.12
C PRO A 95 -32.02 6.70 22.59
N GLY A 96 -32.37 7.98 22.81
CA GLY A 96 -33.01 8.48 24.03
C GLY A 96 -32.07 8.90 25.17
N GLY A 97 -31.74 10.20 25.21
CA GLY A 97 -31.15 10.83 26.39
C GLY A 97 -31.45 12.32 26.41
N SER A 98 -32.57 12.70 27.02
CA SER A 98 -32.99 14.08 27.24
C SER A 98 -31.98 14.78 28.17
N GLY A 99 -31.12 15.64 27.64
CA GLY A 99 -30.12 16.38 28.41
C GLY A 99 -29.91 17.78 27.86
N ALA A 100 -30.15 18.78 28.70
CA ALA A 100 -30.27 20.19 28.36
C ALA A 100 -28.92 20.93 28.25
N GLY A 101 -28.90 21.94 27.37
CA GLY A 101 -28.30 23.26 27.61
C GLY A 101 -26.78 23.39 27.67
N GLY A 102 -26.20 24.05 26.65
CA GLY A 102 -24.84 24.60 26.72
C GLY A 102 -24.67 25.72 25.71
N GLY A 103 -24.83 26.97 26.15
CA GLY A 103 -24.65 28.17 25.33
C GLY A 103 -23.17 28.51 25.13
N GLY A 104 -22.79 28.78 23.88
CA GLY A 104 -21.50 29.36 23.51
C GLY A 104 -21.72 30.56 22.60
N ASN A 105 -21.46 31.76 23.12
CA ASN A 105 -21.42 33.00 22.35
C ASN A 105 -20.10 33.06 21.55
N GLY A 106 -20.18 32.96 20.23
CA GLY A 106 -19.06 33.17 19.29
C GLY A 106 -19.44 34.21 18.24
N VAL A 107 -18.63 35.26 18.14
CA VAL A 107 -18.84 36.48 17.37
C VAL A 107 -18.43 36.32 15.91
N GLY A 108 -19.33 36.72 14.99
CA GLY A 108 -18.97 37.46 13.77
C GLY A 108 -18.25 36.74 12.63
N GLY A 109 -19.01 35.99 11.82
CA GLY A 109 -18.65 35.67 10.43
C GLY A 109 -19.93 35.55 9.62
N ALA A 110 -20.07 36.28 8.52
CA ALA A 110 -21.23 36.25 7.63
C ALA A 110 -21.29 34.89 6.91
N SER A 111 -21.71 33.87 7.63
CA SER A 111 -21.94 32.53 7.10
C SER A 111 -23.27 32.54 6.36
N SER A 112 -23.20 32.31 5.05
CA SER A 112 -24.35 31.91 4.24
C SER A 112 -24.98 30.70 4.93
N ARG A 113 -26.05 30.92 5.71
CA ARG A 113 -26.82 29.84 6.33
C ARG A 113 -27.40 28.98 5.22
N ILE A 114 -26.74 27.87 4.94
CA ILE A 114 -27.36 26.74 4.26
C ILE A 114 -28.57 26.37 5.14
N PRO A 115 -29.79 26.32 4.59
CA PRO A 115 -30.96 25.88 5.35
C PRO A 115 -30.68 24.53 5.97
N ASP A 116 -30.94 24.39 7.28
CA ASP A 116 -30.82 23.11 7.95
C ASP A 116 -31.64 22.07 7.17
N PRO A 117 -31.06 20.88 6.90
CA PRO A 117 -31.79 19.84 6.19
C PRO A 117 -33.09 19.53 6.97
N PRO A 118 -34.20 19.27 6.26
CA PRO A 118 -35.47 18.95 6.91
C PRO A 118 -35.27 17.77 7.85
N ALA A 119 -35.82 17.90 9.07
CA ALA A 119 -35.71 16.85 10.07
C ALA A 119 -36.21 15.52 9.50
N PRO A 120 -35.46 14.41 9.69
CA PRO A 120 -35.85 13.11 9.17
C PRO A 120 -37.21 12.69 9.72
N ASP A 121 -38.10 12.28 8.82
CA ASP A 121 -39.47 11.88 9.13
C ASP A 121 -39.49 10.74 10.17
N ALA A 122 -40.25 10.95 11.26
CA ALA A 122 -40.43 9.96 12.31
C ALA A 122 -41.00 8.65 11.75
N ALA A 123 -41.85 8.71 10.72
CA ALA A 123 -42.41 7.53 10.08
C ALA A 123 -41.34 6.71 9.32
N ALA A 124 -40.30 7.36 8.80
CA ALA A 124 -39.18 6.68 8.15
C ALA A 124 -38.28 5.96 9.16
N ARG A 125 -38.04 6.58 10.32
CA ARG A 125 -37.26 5.97 11.41
C ARG A 125 -37.90 4.69 11.95
N GLU A 126 -39.23 4.69 12.09
CA GLU A 126 -39.97 3.53 12.60
C GLU A 126 -39.96 2.35 11.61
N ARG A 127 -39.91 2.63 10.30
CA ARG A 127 -39.74 1.60 9.27
C ARG A 127 -38.32 1.00 9.25
N LEU A 128 -37.29 1.78 9.57
CA LEU A 128 -35.91 1.29 9.62
C LEU A 128 -35.60 0.52 10.91
N ALA A 129 -36.29 0.79 12.02
CA ALA A 129 -36.09 0.10 13.29
C ALA A 129 -36.37 -1.42 13.23
N GLY A 130 -37.15 -1.88 12.23
CA GLY A 130 -37.41 -3.30 11.99
C GLY A 130 -36.39 -4.01 11.11
N ILE A 131 -35.43 -3.30 10.51
CA ILE A 131 -34.44 -3.88 9.59
C ILE A 131 -33.17 -4.16 10.40
N THR A 132 -33.01 -5.41 10.83
CA THR A 132 -31.75 -5.87 11.41
C THR A 132 -30.65 -5.76 10.36
N ALA A 133 -29.71 -4.83 10.55
CA ALA A 133 -28.57 -4.69 9.65
C ALA A 133 -27.81 -6.02 9.57
N PRO A 134 -27.54 -6.57 8.38
CA PRO A 134 -26.79 -7.80 8.26
C PRO A 134 -25.38 -7.59 8.82
N PRO A 135 -24.80 -8.58 9.54
CA PRO A 135 -23.45 -8.47 10.05
C PRO A 135 -22.47 -8.34 8.88
N VAL A 136 -21.95 -7.14 8.67
CA VAL A 136 -20.85 -6.89 7.74
C VAL A 136 -19.59 -7.49 8.36
N SER A 137 -19.27 -8.70 7.94
CA SER A 137 -17.99 -9.33 8.28
C SER A 137 -16.90 -8.64 7.45
N ALA A 138 -16.22 -7.66 8.03
CA ALA A 138 -15.02 -7.06 7.45
C ALA A 138 -14.00 -8.19 7.23
N THR A 139 -13.92 -8.68 6.00
CA THR A 139 -13.02 -9.77 5.67
C THR A 139 -11.68 -9.12 5.33
N THR A 140 -10.82 -8.90 6.32
CA THR A 140 -9.40 -8.57 6.10
C THR A 140 -8.70 -9.80 5.54
N ARG A 141 -9.02 -10.14 4.29
CA ARG A 141 -8.55 -11.34 3.63
C ARG A 141 -7.27 -11.04 2.88
N SER A 142 -6.17 -10.93 3.60
CA SER A 142 -4.86 -11.13 2.99
C SER A 142 -4.68 -12.63 2.77
N ASP A 143 -5.42 -13.20 1.81
CA ASP A 143 -5.26 -14.58 1.34
C ASP A 143 -3.99 -14.66 0.50
N VAL A 144 -2.84 -14.37 1.11
CA VAL A 144 -1.56 -14.77 0.54
C VAL A 144 -1.40 -16.24 0.89
N PRO A 145 -1.44 -17.15 -0.09
CA PRO A 145 -1.27 -18.57 0.20
C PRO A 145 0.04 -18.77 0.96
N GLY A 146 0.05 -19.57 2.03
CA GLY A 146 1.24 -19.72 2.88
C GLY A 146 2.51 -20.16 2.13
N TRP A 147 2.36 -20.82 0.97
CA TRP A 147 3.48 -21.17 0.09
C TRP A 147 4.16 -19.95 -0.54
N VAL A 148 3.42 -18.87 -0.81
CA VAL A 148 3.99 -17.62 -1.34
C VAL A 148 4.88 -16.97 -0.29
N VAL A 149 4.45 -16.95 0.98
CA VAL A 149 5.29 -16.46 2.09
C VAL A 149 6.56 -17.30 2.20
N ALA A 150 6.44 -18.63 2.13
CA ALA A 150 7.60 -19.52 2.15
C ALA A 150 8.58 -19.27 0.99
N LEU A 151 8.08 -19.02 -0.23
CA LEU A 151 8.92 -18.67 -1.38
C LEU A 151 9.60 -17.31 -1.21
N LEU A 152 8.91 -16.31 -0.68
CA LEU A 152 9.50 -14.99 -0.42
C LEU A 152 10.62 -15.09 0.63
N VAL A 153 10.42 -15.85 1.70
CA VAL A 153 11.45 -16.11 2.71
C VAL A 153 12.64 -16.86 2.10
N ALA A 154 12.39 -17.89 1.29
CA ALA A 154 13.45 -18.66 0.63
C ALA A 154 14.25 -17.79 -0.36
N ALA A 155 13.57 -16.95 -1.15
CA ALA A 155 14.21 -16.02 -2.07
C ALA A 155 15.05 -14.97 -1.33
N GLY A 156 14.53 -14.42 -0.22
CA GLY A 156 15.26 -13.50 0.65
C GLY A 156 16.54 -14.12 1.21
N LEU A 157 16.45 -15.34 1.76
CA LEU A 157 17.62 -16.08 2.27
C LEU A 157 18.65 -16.37 1.16
N ALA A 158 18.20 -16.78 -0.02
CA ALA A 158 19.08 -16.99 -1.17
C ALA A 158 19.80 -15.69 -1.59
N GLY A 159 19.09 -14.55 -1.58
CA GLY A 159 19.67 -13.24 -1.84
C GLY A 159 20.74 -12.84 -0.81
N ILE A 160 20.48 -13.06 0.48
CA ILE A 160 21.45 -12.78 1.57
C ILE A 160 22.69 -13.68 1.42
N LEU A 161 22.51 -14.98 1.18
CA LEU A 161 23.61 -15.91 0.96
C LEU A 161 24.45 -15.51 -0.26
N PHE A 162 23.79 -15.09 -1.34
CA PHE A 162 24.47 -14.61 -2.54
C PHE A 162 25.28 -13.33 -2.29
N ALA A 163 24.70 -12.37 -1.57
CA ALA A 163 25.39 -11.14 -1.17
C ALA A 163 26.61 -11.45 -0.28
N PHE A 164 26.47 -12.36 0.68
CA PHE A 164 27.56 -12.80 1.55
C PHE A 164 28.67 -13.54 0.80
N ALA A 165 28.31 -14.43 -0.14
CA ALA A 165 29.28 -15.08 -1.00
C ALA A 165 30.07 -14.06 -1.82
N ARG A 166 29.38 -13.02 -2.33
CA ARG A 166 30.00 -11.94 -3.09
C ARG A 166 31.00 -11.14 -2.24
N THR A 167 30.67 -10.76 -1.01
CA THR A 167 31.59 -10.00 -0.13
C THR A 167 32.81 -10.82 0.30
N ARG A 168 32.66 -12.15 0.40
CA ARG A 168 33.77 -13.08 0.67
C ARG A 168 34.63 -13.40 -0.55
N GLY A 169 34.37 -12.79 -1.71
CA GLY A 169 35.11 -13.08 -2.94
C GLY A 169 34.86 -14.50 -3.46
N LEU A 170 33.80 -15.17 -3.02
CA LEU A 170 33.27 -16.39 -3.63
C LEU A 170 32.53 -15.97 -4.91
N GLY A 171 33.30 -15.51 -5.90
CA GLY A 171 32.76 -15.14 -7.20
C GLY A 171 32.05 -16.31 -7.84
N ALA A 172 31.01 -16.00 -8.63
CA ALA A 172 30.21 -16.99 -9.34
C ALA A 172 31.08 -17.97 -10.16
N ASP A 173 32.24 -17.52 -10.65
CA ASP A 173 33.19 -18.37 -11.39
C ASP A 173 33.79 -19.53 -10.57
N ARG A 174 33.93 -19.42 -9.25
CA ARG A 174 34.42 -20.54 -8.40
C ARG A 174 33.34 -21.58 -8.16
N ILE A 175 32.10 -21.14 -7.97
CA ILE A 175 30.95 -22.03 -7.70
C ILE A 175 30.44 -22.66 -9.00
N LEU A 176 30.41 -21.88 -10.09
CA LEU A 176 29.93 -22.33 -11.40
C LEU A 176 30.96 -23.11 -12.19
N ARG A 177 32.26 -23.08 -11.86
CA ARG A 177 33.28 -23.90 -12.54
C ARG A 177 32.97 -25.40 -12.51
N PRO A 178 32.74 -26.03 -11.34
CA PRO A 178 32.42 -27.46 -11.29
C PRO A 178 31.04 -27.75 -11.92
N LEU A 179 30.06 -26.86 -11.71
CA LEU A 179 28.73 -27.01 -12.32
C LEU A 179 28.76 -26.91 -13.85
N ARG A 180 29.58 -26.02 -14.41
CA ARG A 180 29.75 -25.90 -15.86
C ARG A 180 30.42 -27.16 -16.43
N ALA A 181 31.34 -27.77 -15.71
CA ALA A 181 31.95 -29.04 -16.15
C ALA A 181 30.91 -30.17 -16.18
N SER A 182 30.09 -30.32 -15.13
CA SER A 182 29.06 -31.36 -15.10
C SER A 182 27.89 -31.07 -16.06
N PHE A 183 27.51 -29.81 -16.26
CA PHE A 183 26.52 -29.46 -17.27
C PHE A 183 27.05 -29.60 -18.70
N ALA A 184 28.35 -29.38 -18.95
CA ALA A 184 28.93 -29.61 -20.28
C ALA A 184 28.89 -31.10 -20.65
N GLU A 185 29.19 -32.01 -19.72
CA GLU A 185 29.06 -33.45 -19.93
C GLU A 185 27.58 -33.88 -20.10
N ALA A 186 26.69 -33.39 -19.25
CA ALA A 186 25.27 -33.69 -19.35
C ALA A 186 24.68 -33.19 -20.68
N ARG A 187 25.07 -31.99 -21.11
CA ARG A 187 24.62 -31.40 -22.38
C ARG A 187 25.14 -32.18 -23.58
N GLY A 188 26.37 -32.68 -23.53
CA GLY A 188 26.92 -33.56 -24.56
C GLY A 188 26.06 -34.82 -24.76
N ARG A 189 25.69 -35.50 -23.67
CA ARG A 189 24.84 -36.70 -23.75
C ARG A 189 23.42 -36.39 -24.24
N THR A 190 22.84 -35.25 -23.86
CA THR A 190 21.52 -34.85 -24.37
C THR A 190 21.55 -34.44 -25.84
N ALA A 191 22.66 -33.88 -26.32
CA ALA A 191 22.81 -33.52 -27.73
C ALA A 191 22.89 -34.78 -28.61
N ASP A 192 23.62 -35.81 -28.18
CA ASP A 192 23.66 -37.10 -28.87
C ASP A 192 22.31 -37.83 -28.85
N ALA A 193 21.55 -37.74 -27.75
CA ALA A 193 20.20 -38.28 -27.69
C ALA A 193 19.23 -37.53 -28.64
N ALA A 194 19.37 -36.21 -28.75
CA ALA A 194 18.56 -35.41 -29.65
C ALA A 194 18.87 -35.70 -31.12
N THR A 195 20.15 -35.89 -31.48
CA THR A 195 20.51 -36.26 -32.87
C THR A 195 20.03 -37.65 -33.22
N GLN A 196 20.12 -38.64 -32.31
CA GLN A 196 19.57 -39.98 -32.53
C GLN A 196 18.04 -39.95 -32.72
N LEU A 197 17.33 -39.11 -31.96
CA LEU A 197 15.88 -38.96 -32.09
C LEU A 197 15.49 -38.29 -33.41
N VAL A 198 16.25 -37.29 -33.86
CA VAL A 198 16.04 -36.67 -35.18
C VAL A 198 16.31 -37.67 -36.31
N ASP A 199 17.35 -38.50 -36.19
CA ASP A 199 17.68 -39.51 -37.19
C ASP A 199 16.66 -40.66 -37.23
N SER A 200 16.11 -41.08 -36.07
CA SER A 200 15.06 -42.10 -36.02
C SER A 200 13.78 -41.64 -36.72
N VAL A 201 13.39 -40.37 -36.51
CA VAL A 201 12.25 -39.74 -37.21
C VAL A 201 12.50 -39.67 -38.72
N ARG A 202 13.73 -39.35 -39.15
CA ARG A 202 14.07 -39.24 -40.58
C ARG A 202 14.13 -40.60 -41.28
N LEU A 203 14.57 -41.65 -40.58
CA LEU A 203 14.69 -43.01 -41.10
C LEU A 203 13.37 -43.81 -41.00
N GLY A 204 12.33 -43.25 -40.38
CA GLY A 204 11.00 -43.87 -40.28
C GLY A 204 10.99 -45.16 -39.47
N ARG A 205 11.84 -45.26 -38.44
CA ARG A 205 11.84 -46.36 -37.47
C ARG A 205 11.00 -46.03 -36.24
#